data_AF-A0A939AMC1-F1
#
_entry.id   AF-A0A939AMC1-F1
#
_cell.length_a   1.000
_cell.length_b   1.000
_cell.length_c   1.000
_cell.angle_alpha   90.00
_cell.angle_beta   90.00
_cell.angle_gamma   90.00
#
_symmetry.space_group_name_H-M   'P 1'
#
loop_
_entity.id
_entity.type
_entity.pdbx_description
1 polymer ?
#
loop_
_entity_poly.entity_id
_entity_poly.type
_entity_poly.pdbx_seq_one_letter_code
_entity_poly.pdbx_strand_id
1 'polypeptide(L)'
;MTRPRRLLAVAIALALLALPAAASALSFRPNDLLQVPGREHVWLIDAAGARRWVADLTAFQRLRLDWRNVQRVPQNELDAVPLGRPHYTYRPVVQRTTGRVYMFDGAQRRWIPNLATFSGLGMRWEDVLEALPGLDVFAFPEGPPIAIASSKPAAAPASPTWEVLNASLTRDQARYPAGPRSYDHAFEEQDQIVFGFRIAGLAAGAQVVTRWTWGNGSRNDLTHRWNGDAQRWSYHGWSAPLPIGAGAVTLVIDGQAVRTDPFEVRYSLDDDVNRGYLALVQTAFGRSLVQAAAARMVSRAFGPLPANVHGRFRPYHNEITLSAGIRSERSEALATVLGHELWHANFTATYAPTSEGCVQNEVDAFAAQATVWSQLGRPAVQTVVEAQIDRMYELWRADGLRDLVVGTAGYQQQCNLVQAG
;
A
#
# COMPACT_ATOMS: atom_id res chain seq x y z
N MET A 1 -50.52 -87.36 24.38
CA MET A 1 -49.19 -87.79 23.88
C MET A 1 -49.04 -87.13 22.51
N THR A 2 -48.17 -86.19 22.21
CA THR A 2 -46.85 -85.79 22.74
C THR A 2 -46.71 -84.26 22.58
N ARG A 3 -45.94 -83.68 23.51
CA ARG A 3 -45.61 -82.26 23.69
C ARG A 3 -44.54 -81.77 22.65
N PRO A 4 -44.16 -80.47 22.63
CA PRO A 4 -43.91 -79.67 21.44
C PRO A 4 -42.41 -79.45 21.12
N ARG A 5 -42.11 -78.85 19.95
CA ARG A 5 -40.87 -78.09 19.75
C ARG A 5 -41.18 -76.68 19.26
N ARG A 6 -40.90 -75.73 20.15
CA ARG A 6 -40.84 -74.29 19.93
C ARG A 6 -39.71 -74.00 18.93
N LEU A 7 -40.00 -73.29 17.84
CA LEU A 7 -39.00 -72.51 17.12
C LEU A 7 -39.40 -71.04 17.26
N LEU A 8 -38.84 -70.45 18.31
CA LEU A 8 -38.78 -69.03 18.57
C LEU A 8 -37.84 -68.43 17.51
N ALA A 9 -38.38 -67.98 16.37
CA ALA A 9 -37.60 -67.17 15.43
C ALA A 9 -37.48 -65.77 16.03
N VAL A 10 -36.36 -65.58 16.72
CA VAL A 10 -35.94 -64.32 17.34
C VAL A 10 -35.72 -63.28 16.22
N ALA A 11 -36.66 -62.35 16.09
CA ALA A 11 -36.43 -61.09 15.41
C ALA A 11 -35.51 -60.22 16.31
N ILE A 12 -34.20 -60.46 16.24
CA ILE A 12 -33.23 -59.45 16.69
C ILE A 12 -33.26 -58.35 15.64
N ALA A 13 -34.00 -57.28 15.99
CA ALA A 13 -33.82 -55.97 15.41
C ALA A 13 -32.34 -55.60 15.57
N LEU A 14 -31.56 -55.74 14.50
CA LEU A 14 -30.24 -55.13 14.37
C LEU A 14 -30.45 -53.64 14.11
N ALA A 15 -31.05 -52.94 15.08
CA ALA A 15 -30.87 -51.51 15.23
C ALA A 15 -29.41 -51.34 15.70
N LEU A 16 -28.48 -51.36 14.74
CA LEU A 16 -27.23 -50.62 14.90
C LEU A 16 -27.65 -49.17 15.08
N LEU A 17 -27.93 -48.77 16.33
CA LEU A 17 -27.85 -47.39 16.73
C LEU A 17 -26.44 -46.94 16.37
N ALA A 18 -26.33 -46.20 15.26
CA ALA A 18 -25.30 -45.19 15.11
C ALA A 18 -25.54 -44.20 16.25
N LEU A 19 -25.04 -44.54 17.45
CA LEU A 19 -24.81 -43.55 18.48
C LEU A 19 -23.98 -42.47 17.79
N PRO A 20 -24.47 -41.22 17.66
CA PRO A 20 -23.59 -40.15 17.26
C PRO A 20 -22.46 -40.21 18.27
N ALA A 21 -21.23 -40.42 17.80
CA ALA A 21 -20.06 -40.27 18.64
C ALA A 21 -20.26 -38.91 19.30
N ALA A 22 -20.54 -38.90 20.61
CA ALA A 22 -20.69 -37.67 21.34
C ALA A 22 -19.35 -36.98 21.14
N ALA A 23 -19.34 -35.98 20.26
CA ALA A 23 -18.16 -35.20 19.98
C ALA A 23 -17.81 -34.60 21.33
N SER A 24 -16.82 -35.18 22.00
CA SER A 24 -16.22 -34.56 23.15
C SER A 24 -15.85 -33.17 22.68
N ALA A 25 -16.57 -32.17 23.16
CA ALA A 25 -16.22 -30.79 22.93
C ALA A 25 -14.86 -30.63 23.61
N LEU A 26 -13.79 -30.81 22.85
CA LEU A 26 -12.43 -30.61 23.30
C LEU A 26 -12.35 -29.15 23.72
N SER A 27 -12.37 -28.95 25.04
CA SER A 27 -12.16 -27.65 25.66
C SER A 27 -10.65 -27.39 25.64
N PHE A 28 -10.18 -26.73 24.59
CA PHE A 28 -8.81 -26.24 24.57
C PHE A 28 -8.62 -25.16 25.65
N ARG A 29 -7.48 -25.21 26.34
CA ARG A 29 -7.13 -24.28 27.41
C ARG A 29 -6.27 -23.13 26.85
N PRO A 30 -6.28 -21.95 27.50
CA PRO A 30 -5.31 -20.91 27.20
C PRO A 30 -3.88 -21.46 27.22
N ASN A 31 -3.10 -21.08 26.22
CA ASN A 31 -1.74 -21.55 25.91
C ASN A 31 -1.63 -22.95 25.29
N ASP A 32 -2.72 -23.62 24.96
CA ASP A 32 -2.66 -24.80 24.11
C ASP A 32 -2.09 -24.42 22.74
N LEU A 33 -1.22 -25.28 22.21
CA LEU A 33 -0.66 -25.16 20.87
C LEU A 33 -1.25 -26.27 20.00
N LEU A 34 -1.87 -25.89 18.89
CA LEU A 34 -2.57 -26.80 18.00
C LEU A 34 -1.93 -26.80 16.61
N GLN A 35 -1.84 -27.97 15.98
CA GLN A 35 -1.40 -28.10 14.59
C GLN A 35 -2.22 -29.19 13.88
N VAL A 36 -2.63 -28.92 12.65
CA VAL A 36 -3.30 -29.93 11.82
C VAL A 36 -2.24 -30.85 11.19
N PRO A 37 -2.36 -32.18 11.28
CA PRO A 37 -1.41 -33.10 10.67
C PRO A 37 -1.16 -32.80 9.19
N GLY A 38 0.12 -32.73 8.79
CA GLY A 38 0.52 -32.42 7.42
C GLY A 38 0.43 -30.93 7.05
N ARG A 39 0.09 -30.05 7.99
CA ARG A 39 0.15 -28.59 7.85
C ARG A 39 1.28 -28.03 8.71
N GLU A 40 1.91 -26.98 8.23
CA GLU A 40 2.97 -26.27 8.94
C GLU A 40 2.44 -25.29 10.01
N HIS A 41 1.22 -24.80 9.86
CA HIS A 41 0.65 -23.75 10.72
C HIS A 41 0.43 -24.23 12.17
N VAL A 42 0.98 -23.48 13.12
CA VAL A 42 0.75 -23.67 14.56
C VAL A 42 -0.17 -22.57 15.09
N TRP A 43 -1.12 -22.97 15.93
CA TRP A 43 -2.14 -22.09 16.49
C TRP A 43 -2.02 -22.07 18.01
N LEU A 44 -1.96 -20.86 18.59
CA LEU A 44 -2.02 -20.64 20.03
C LEU A 44 -3.45 -20.32 20.45
N ILE A 45 -3.94 -20.99 21.49
CA ILE A 45 -5.21 -20.61 22.12
C ILE A 45 -4.94 -19.48 23.11
N ASP A 46 -5.56 -18.32 22.89
CA ASP A 46 -5.39 -17.18 23.77
C ASP A 46 -6.25 -17.27 25.04
N ALA A 47 -6.09 -16.29 25.94
CA ALA A 47 -6.87 -16.23 27.17
C ALA A 47 -8.39 -16.05 26.96
N ALA A 48 -8.82 -15.61 25.77
CA ALA A 48 -10.23 -15.46 25.40
C ALA A 48 -10.78 -16.72 24.70
N GLY A 49 -9.96 -17.77 24.52
CA GLY A 49 -10.35 -19.00 23.84
C GLY A 49 -10.33 -18.91 22.31
N ALA A 50 -9.74 -17.86 21.73
CA ALA A 50 -9.57 -17.74 20.29
C ALA A 50 -8.26 -18.38 19.82
N ARG A 51 -8.29 -19.06 18.67
CA ARG A 51 -7.09 -19.57 18.00
C ARG A 51 -6.39 -18.45 17.26
N ARG A 52 -5.09 -18.28 17.53
CA ARG A 52 -4.23 -17.28 16.89
C ARG A 52 -3.11 -17.99 16.18
N TRP A 53 -2.99 -17.77 14.88
CA TRP A 53 -1.87 -18.34 14.14
C TRP A 53 -0.55 -17.71 14.59
N VAL A 54 0.45 -18.55 14.85
CA VAL A 54 1.83 -18.15 15.11
C VAL A 54 2.58 -18.20 13.78
N ALA A 55 2.82 -17.02 13.22
CA ALA A 55 3.19 -16.81 11.83
C ALA A 55 4.62 -17.22 11.47
N ASP A 56 5.55 -17.09 12.41
CA ASP A 56 6.98 -17.28 12.18
C ASP A 56 7.68 -17.82 13.43
N LEU A 57 8.85 -18.42 13.23
CA LEU A 57 9.66 -18.99 14.32
C LEU A 57 10.07 -17.95 15.37
N THR A 58 10.27 -16.70 14.96
CA THR A 58 10.66 -15.63 15.90
C THR A 58 9.49 -15.28 16.83
N ALA A 59 8.26 -15.28 16.32
CA ALA A 59 7.05 -15.09 17.12
C ALA A 59 6.87 -16.25 18.10
N PHE A 60 7.13 -17.48 17.65
CA PHE A 60 7.10 -18.68 18.50
C PHE A 60 8.09 -18.58 19.67
N GLN A 61 9.34 -18.19 19.39
CA GLN A 61 10.39 -18.00 20.39
C GLN A 61 10.10 -16.85 21.36
N ARG A 62 9.63 -15.70 20.85
CA ARG A 62 9.28 -14.52 21.66
C ARG A 62 8.16 -14.83 22.66
N LEU A 63 7.20 -15.65 22.25
CA LEU A 63 6.11 -16.13 23.09
C LEU A 63 6.53 -17.26 24.04
N ARG A 64 7.81 -17.70 24.00
CA ARG A 64 8.37 -18.78 24.81
C ARG A 64 7.58 -20.09 24.70
N LEU A 65 7.10 -20.38 23.49
CA LEU A 65 6.36 -21.60 23.19
C LEU A 65 7.32 -22.78 23.06
N ASP A 66 6.86 -24.00 23.39
CA ASP A 66 7.62 -25.24 23.25
C ASP A 66 6.95 -26.13 22.19
N TRP A 67 7.72 -26.55 21.19
CA TRP A 67 7.26 -27.47 20.14
C TRP A 67 6.74 -28.79 20.71
N ARG A 68 7.21 -29.22 21.89
CA ARG A 68 6.72 -30.43 22.58
C ARG A 68 5.27 -30.30 23.06
N ASN A 69 4.76 -29.08 23.17
CA ASN A 69 3.39 -28.81 23.59
C ASN A 69 2.41 -28.72 22.40
N VAL A 70 2.89 -28.84 21.16
CA VAL A 70 2.05 -28.81 19.96
C VAL A 70 1.23 -30.10 19.87
N GLN A 71 -0.08 -29.96 20.05
CA GLN A 71 -1.07 -31.02 19.94
C GLN A 71 -1.52 -31.14 18.48
N ARG A 72 -1.60 -32.38 17.99
CA ARG A 72 -2.12 -32.65 16.65
C ARG A 72 -3.64 -32.79 16.70
N VAL A 73 -4.35 -31.92 15.99
CA VAL A 73 -5.83 -31.90 15.97
C VAL A 73 -6.38 -32.00 14.54
N PRO A 74 -7.52 -32.66 14.32
CA PRO A 74 -8.27 -32.59 13.07
C PRO A 74 -8.64 -31.15 12.69
N GLN A 75 -8.76 -30.87 11.38
CA GLN A 75 -9.11 -29.53 10.87
C GLN A 75 -10.47 -29.04 11.40
N ASN A 76 -11.47 -29.91 11.49
CA ASN A 76 -12.81 -29.57 11.98
C ASN A 76 -12.83 -29.19 13.47
N GLU A 77 -11.96 -29.77 14.28
CA GLU A 77 -11.80 -29.38 15.69
C GLU A 77 -11.14 -28.02 15.82
N LEU A 78 -10.07 -27.78 15.04
CA LEU A 78 -9.45 -26.47 14.97
C LEU A 78 -10.47 -25.42 14.51
N ASP A 79 -11.25 -25.72 13.47
CA ASP A 79 -12.27 -24.84 12.88
C ASP A 79 -13.37 -24.42 13.85
N ALA A 80 -13.67 -25.24 14.86
CA ALA A 80 -14.64 -24.94 15.90
C ALA A 80 -14.15 -23.86 16.90
N VAL A 81 -12.84 -23.57 16.96
CA VAL A 81 -12.28 -22.55 17.85
C VAL A 81 -12.38 -21.17 17.19
N PRO A 82 -12.93 -20.12 17.84
CA PRO A 82 -13.03 -18.79 17.25
C PRO A 82 -11.69 -18.27 16.72
N LEU A 83 -11.69 -17.69 15.52
CA LEU A 83 -10.47 -17.16 14.89
C LEU A 83 -10.09 -15.80 15.48
N GLY A 84 -8.87 -15.68 15.99
CA GLY A 84 -8.29 -14.44 16.52
C GLY A 84 -7.24 -13.83 15.58
N ARG A 85 -6.74 -12.64 15.95
CA ARG A 85 -5.63 -12.00 15.22
C ARG A 85 -4.33 -12.81 15.41
N PRO A 86 -3.52 -13.01 14.36
CA PRO A 86 -2.30 -13.79 14.43
C PRO A 86 -1.20 -13.10 15.26
N HIS A 87 -0.22 -13.89 15.67
CA HIS A 87 1.04 -13.44 16.23
C HIS A 87 2.13 -13.56 15.18
N TYR A 88 2.64 -12.42 14.73
CA TYR A 88 3.80 -12.32 13.84
C TYR A 88 4.86 -11.42 14.47
N THR A 89 6.12 -11.63 14.08
CA THR A 89 7.23 -10.73 14.41
C THR A 89 7.24 -9.54 13.45
N TYR A 90 7.06 -9.84 12.17
CA TYR A 90 6.99 -8.86 11.10
C TYR A 90 5.58 -8.79 10.55
N ARG A 91 5.08 -7.56 10.37
CA ARG A 91 3.78 -7.36 9.74
C ARG A 91 3.82 -7.87 8.29
N PRO A 92 2.71 -8.43 7.76
CA PRO A 92 2.62 -8.76 6.35
C PRO A 92 2.87 -7.53 5.48
N VAL A 93 3.46 -7.71 4.31
CA VAL A 93 3.80 -6.63 3.39
C VAL A 93 3.08 -6.82 2.06
N VAL A 94 2.39 -5.78 1.58
CA VAL A 94 1.85 -5.77 0.21
C VAL A 94 2.90 -5.25 -0.78
N GLN A 95 3.14 -6.04 -1.82
CA GLN A 95 4.00 -5.67 -2.93
C GLN A 95 3.22 -4.80 -3.91
N ARG A 96 3.60 -3.53 -4.01
CA ARG A 96 2.91 -2.51 -4.83
C ARG A 96 2.69 -2.90 -6.29
N THR A 97 3.68 -3.51 -6.94
CA THR A 97 3.61 -3.76 -8.39
C THR A 97 2.72 -4.94 -8.77
N THR A 98 2.50 -5.90 -7.87
CA THR A 98 1.69 -7.10 -8.17
C THR A 98 0.43 -7.21 -7.31
N GLY A 99 0.30 -6.40 -6.26
CA GLY A 99 -0.73 -6.55 -5.23
C GLY A 99 -0.57 -7.80 -4.37
N ARG A 100 0.53 -8.56 -4.50
CA ARG A 100 0.77 -9.77 -3.71
C ARG A 100 1.09 -9.41 -2.26
N VAL A 101 0.45 -10.08 -1.32
CA VAL A 101 0.78 -9.98 0.11
C VAL A 101 1.79 -11.05 0.45
N TYR A 102 2.89 -10.65 1.07
CA TYR A 102 3.93 -11.55 1.57
C TYR A 102 3.98 -11.50 3.09
N MET A 103 4.37 -12.62 3.69
CA MET A 103 4.77 -12.67 5.09
C MET A 103 6.23 -13.11 5.18
N PHE A 104 6.95 -12.59 6.16
CA PHE A 104 8.33 -12.96 6.41
C PHE A 104 8.40 -14.07 7.45
N ASP A 105 9.03 -15.17 7.06
CA ASP A 105 9.27 -16.35 7.90
C ASP A 105 10.78 -16.60 7.95
N GLY A 106 11.41 -16.09 9.01
CA GLY A 106 12.87 -16.06 9.12
C GLY A 106 13.51 -15.24 8.00
N ALA A 107 14.34 -15.89 7.18
CA ALA A 107 15.05 -15.26 6.06
C ALA A 107 14.31 -15.35 4.71
N GLN A 108 13.10 -15.93 4.69
CA GLN A 108 12.31 -16.09 3.46
C GLN A 108 11.07 -15.23 3.48
N ARG A 109 10.62 -14.81 2.29
CA ARG A 109 9.27 -14.26 2.10
C ARG A 109 8.36 -15.35 1.56
N ARG A 110 7.12 -15.38 2.01
CA ARG A 110 6.13 -16.38 1.59
C ARG A 110 4.88 -15.70 1.11
N TRP A 111 4.46 -16.03 -0.10
CA TRP A 111 3.30 -15.43 -0.74
C TRP A 111 1.99 -15.96 -0.12
N ILE A 112 1.05 -15.05 0.17
CA ILE A 112 -0.33 -15.38 0.52
C ILE A 112 -1.17 -15.35 -0.77
N PRO A 113 -1.59 -16.51 -1.30
CA PRO A 113 -2.01 -16.62 -2.69
C PRO A 113 -3.40 -16.04 -2.99
N ASN A 114 -4.25 -15.90 -1.98
CA ASN A 114 -5.61 -15.40 -2.15
C ASN A 114 -6.20 -14.88 -0.83
N LEU A 115 -7.32 -14.17 -0.96
CA LEU A 115 -8.04 -13.57 0.17
C LEU A 115 -8.63 -14.61 1.14
N ALA A 116 -8.97 -15.81 0.66
CA ALA A 116 -9.47 -16.88 1.53
C ALA A 116 -8.37 -17.34 2.49
N THR A 117 -7.14 -17.54 2.00
CA THR A 117 -5.96 -17.77 2.84
C THR A 117 -5.74 -16.61 3.80
N PHE A 118 -5.70 -15.38 3.30
CA PHE A 118 -5.48 -14.19 4.13
C PHE A 118 -6.46 -14.10 5.31
N SER A 119 -7.76 -14.24 5.03
CA SER A 119 -8.83 -14.15 6.04
C SER A 119 -8.83 -15.35 6.97
N GLY A 120 -8.58 -16.56 6.46
CA GLY A 120 -8.55 -17.78 7.27
C GLY A 120 -7.35 -17.86 8.21
N LEU A 121 -6.29 -17.07 7.96
CA LEU A 121 -5.17 -16.85 8.89
C LEU A 121 -5.48 -15.80 9.97
N GLY A 122 -6.68 -15.20 9.96
CA GLY A 122 -7.09 -14.16 10.90
C GLY A 122 -6.46 -12.80 10.63
N MET A 123 -5.82 -12.61 9.47
CA MET A 123 -5.22 -11.34 9.08
C MET A 123 -6.28 -10.31 8.73
N ARG A 124 -5.93 -9.05 8.93
CA ARG A 124 -6.74 -7.90 8.53
C ARG A 124 -5.91 -6.97 7.65
N TRP A 125 -6.56 -6.27 6.72
CA TRP A 125 -5.86 -5.32 5.85
C TRP A 125 -5.17 -4.21 6.63
N GLU A 126 -5.75 -3.78 7.76
CA GLU A 126 -5.13 -2.83 8.71
C GLU A 126 -3.79 -3.31 9.29
N ASP A 127 -3.54 -4.63 9.27
CA ASP A 127 -2.30 -5.24 9.74
C ASP A 127 -1.22 -5.31 8.64
N VAL A 128 -1.60 -5.15 7.36
CA VAL A 128 -0.68 -5.18 6.23
C VAL A 128 0.05 -3.85 6.12
N LEU A 129 1.38 -3.90 6.10
CA LEU A 129 2.21 -2.75 5.74
C LEU A 129 2.32 -2.68 4.23
N GLU A 130 2.34 -1.47 3.71
CA GLU A 130 2.87 -1.26 2.39
C GLU A 130 4.39 -1.46 2.42
N ALA A 131 4.97 -2.08 1.38
CA ALA A 131 6.42 -2.28 1.33
C ALA A 131 7.13 -0.93 1.53
N LEU A 132 7.93 -0.83 2.59
CA LEU A 132 8.67 0.38 2.90
C LEU A 132 9.61 0.71 1.73
N PRO A 133 9.77 2.00 1.37
CA PRO A 133 10.78 2.41 0.39
C PRO A 133 12.18 1.92 0.81
N GLY A 134 12.84 1.17 -0.08
CA GLY A 134 14.16 0.57 0.19
C GLY A 134 14.13 -0.85 0.77
N LEU A 135 12.98 -1.34 1.24
CA LEU A 135 12.80 -2.77 1.50
C LEU A 135 12.53 -3.47 0.16
N ASP A 136 13.59 -3.95 -0.48
CA ASP A 136 13.43 -4.87 -1.59
C ASP A 136 12.90 -6.20 -1.05
N VAL A 137 11.59 -6.37 -1.08
CA VAL A 137 10.92 -7.62 -0.72
C VAL A 137 11.55 -8.79 -1.51
N PHE A 138 12.05 -8.56 -2.73
CA PHE A 138 12.73 -9.58 -3.54
C PHE A 138 14.16 -9.93 -3.08
N ALA A 139 14.78 -9.13 -2.22
CA ALA A 139 16.07 -9.47 -1.62
C ALA A 139 15.98 -10.70 -0.70
N PHE A 140 14.76 -11.06 -0.26
CA PHE A 140 14.50 -12.28 0.48
C PHE A 140 14.11 -13.42 -0.47
N PRO A 141 14.73 -14.60 -0.36
CA PRO A 141 14.32 -15.79 -1.10
C PRO A 141 12.82 -16.06 -0.94
N GLU A 142 12.15 -16.35 -2.05
CA GLU A 142 10.73 -16.72 -2.04
C GLU A 142 10.60 -18.19 -1.59
N GLY A 143 9.97 -18.39 -0.45
CA GLY A 143 9.59 -19.70 0.04
C GLY A 143 8.24 -20.17 -0.54
N PRO A 144 7.83 -21.42 -0.24
CA PRO A 144 6.53 -21.94 -0.67
C PRO A 144 5.38 -21.03 -0.23
N PRO A 145 4.33 -20.85 -1.05
CA PRO A 145 3.18 -20.02 -0.68
C PRO A 145 2.49 -20.57 0.58
N ILE A 146 1.94 -19.67 1.38
CA ILE A 146 1.18 -20.02 2.58
C ILE A 146 -0.21 -20.46 2.12
N ALA A 147 -0.56 -21.73 2.32
CA ALA A 147 -1.83 -22.27 1.86
C ALA A 147 -2.62 -22.92 3.00
N ILE A 148 -3.82 -22.40 3.25
CA ILE A 148 -4.87 -23.14 3.97
C ILE A 148 -5.71 -23.86 2.90
N ALA A 149 -6.11 -25.11 3.12
CA ALA A 149 -7.05 -25.73 2.20
C ALA A 149 -8.42 -25.08 2.41
N SER A 150 -8.92 -24.38 1.39
CA SER A 150 -10.32 -23.96 1.36
C SER A 150 -11.23 -25.17 1.43
N SER A 151 -12.19 -25.16 2.34
CA SER A 151 -13.33 -26.07 2.31
C SER A 151 -14.22 -25.74 1.09
N LYS A 152 -14.16 -26.60 0.05
CA LYS A 152 -15.13 -26.82 -1.05
C LYS A 152 -15.69 -25.58 -1.84
N PRO A 153 -15.60 -25.53 -3.19
CA PRO A 153 -16.18 -24.43 -3.98
C PRO A 153 -17.72 -24.52 -4.17
N ALA A 154 -18.38 -23.36 -4.30
CA ALA A 154 -19.82 -23.18 -4.51
C ALA A 154 -20.24 -23.32 -6.00
N ALA A 155 -21.51 -23.64 -6.25
CA ALA A 155 -22.08 -23.95 -7.57
C ALA A 155 -22.28 -22.73 -8.50
N ALA A 156 -22.27 -22.98 -9.82
CA ALA A 156 -22.25 -21.97 -10.89
C ALA A 156 -23.58 -21.18 -11.08
N PRO A 157 -23.53 -19.93 -11.59
CA PRO A 157 -24.69 -19.03 -11.70
C PRO A 157 -25.31 -18.95 -13.11
N ALA A 158 -26.54 -18.42 -13.18
CA ALA A 158 -27.36 -18.20 -14.39
C ALA A 158 -26.95 -16.96 -15.23
N SER A 159 -27.60 -16.78 -16.39
CA SER A 159 -27.34 -15.79 -17.46
C SER A 159 -27.04 -14.34 -17.02
N PRO A 160 -26.21 -13.59 -17.77
CA PRO A 160 -25.79 -12.24 -17.41
C PRO A 160 -26.91 -11.23 -17.27
N THR A 161 -26.82 -10.46 -16.18
CA THR A 161 -27.51 -9.19 -15.99
C THR A 161 -26.46 -8.17 -15.58
N TRP A 162 -26.56 -6.94 -16.06
CA TRP A 162 -25.54 -5.91 -15.83
C TRP A 162 -26.11 -4.80 -14.96
N GLU A 163 -25.44 -4.45 -13.86
CA GLU A 163 -25.76 -3.26 -13.05
C GLU A 163 -24.44 -2.59 -12.62
N VAL A 164 -24.23 -1.35 -13.05
CA VAL A 164 -23.01 -0.58 -12.73
C VAL A 164 -23.34 0.49 -11.70
N LEU A 165 -22.67 0.42 -10.54
CA LEU A 165 -22.67 1.47 -9.52
C LEU A 165 -21.55 2.48 -9.85
N ASN A 166 -21.85 3.78 -9.69
CA ASN A 166 -21.04 4.90 -10.20
C ASN A 166 -19.58 4.93 -9.75
N ALA A 167 -18.74 5.57 -10.56
CA ALA A 167 -17.34 5.90 -10.27
C ALA A 167 -17.20 6.81 -9.04
N SER A 168 -16.28 6.49 -8.14
CA SER A 168 -15.89 7.35 -7.01
C SER A 168 -14.49 7.90 -7.24
N LEU A 169 -14.36 9.23 -7.28
CA LEU A 169 -13.08 9.94 -7.20
C LEU A 169 -12.87 10.35 -5.73
N THR A 170 -11.84 9.82 -5.07
CA THR A 170 -11.31 10.34 -3.80
C THR A 170 -10.05 11.14 -4.15
N ARG A 171 -9.88 12.45 -3.86
CA ARG A 171 -10.21 13.24 -2.66
C ARG A 171 -10.66 14.68 -3.01
N ASP A 172 -11.62 15.17 -2.22
CA ASP A 172 -12.22 16.51 -2.07
C ASP A 172 -12.98 17.16 -3.25
N GLN A 173 -14.32 17.01 -3.15
CA GLN A 173 -15.39 17.78 -3.79
C GLN A 173 -15.38 17.87 -5.33
N ALA A 174 -15.61 16.73 -5.98
CA ALA A 174 -16.40 16.77 -7.22
C ALA A 174 -17.87 17.06 -6.85
N ARG A 175 -18.29 18.33 -6.91
CA ARG A 175 -19.73 18.65 -6.96
C ARG A 175 -20.29 18.09 -8.27
N TYR A 176 -20.93 16.94 -8.21
CA TYR A 176 -21.82 16.49 -9.28
C TYR A 176 -23.21 17.14 -9.11
N PRO A 177 -23.91 17.48 -10.21
CA PRO A 177 -25.29 17.96 -10.14
C PRO A 177 -26.18 16.90 -9.48
N ALA A 178 -27.03 17.35 -8.56
CA ALA A 178 -27.79 16.51 -7.63
C ALA A 178 -28.68 15.46 -8.32
N GLY A 179 -28.55 14.20 -7.88
CA GLY A 179 -29.46 13.10 -8.19
C GLY A 179 -29.37 12.01 -7.10
N PRO A 180 -30.45 11.26 -6.80
CA PRO A 180 -30.53 10.43 -5.60
C PRO A 180 -29.91 9.05 -5.85
N ARG A 181 -29.04 8.57 -4.94
CA ARG A 181 -28.85 7.16 -4.53
C ARG A 181 -27.68 7.02 -3.53
N SER A 182 -27.82 6.05 -2.62
CA SER A 182 -26.90 5.73 -1.51
C SER A 182 -25.67 4.94 -1.97
N TYR A 183 -24.57 5.06 -1.22
CA TYR A 183 -23.28 4.41 -1.46
C TYR A 183 -22.99 3.38 -0.35
N ASP A 184 -22.51 2.18 -0.71
CA ASP A 184 -22.14 1.15 0.28
C ASP A 184 -20.63 1.02 0.54
N HIS A 185 -19.71 1.31 -0.39
CA HIS A 185 -18.26 1.27 -0.09
C HIS A 185 -17.44 2.21 -1.00
N ALA A 186 -16.71 3.15 -0.40
CA ALA A 186 -15.63 3.91 -1.03
C ALA A 186 -14.31 3.54 -0.32
N PHE A 187 -13.26 3.24 -1.09
CA PHE A 187 -11.93 2.93 -0.57
C PHE A 187 -11.04 4.18 -0.62
N GLU A 188 -10.26 4.38 0.43
CA GLU A 188 -9.30 5.49 0.57
C GLU A 188 -7.89 4.95 0.26
N GLU A 189 -7.53 4.86 -1.02
CA GLU A 189 -6.15 4.62 -1.46
C GLU A 189 -5.57 5.92 -2.01
N GLN A 190 -4.45 6.37 -1.44
CA GLN A 190 -3.82 7.64 -1.78
C GLN A 190 -3.10 7.50 -3.15
N ASP A 191 -3.33 8.48 -4.03
CA ASP A 191 -2.75 8.64 -5.38
C ASP A 191 -3.23 7.70 -6.51
N GLN A 192 -4.30 6.92 -6.30
CA GLN A 192 -4.91 6.13 -7.37
C GLN A 192 -6.33 6.62 -7.69
N ILE A 193 -6.64 6.68 -8.98
CA ILE A 193 -8.04 6.71 -9.41
C ILE A 193 -8.46 5.26 -9.63
N VAL A 194 -9.42 4.82 -8.82
CA VAL A 194 -10.00 3.49 -8.92
C VAL A 194 -11.36 3.59 -9.59
N PHE A 195 -11.52 2.88 -10.71
CA PHE A 195 -12.86 2.61 -11.25
C PHE A 195 -13.28 1.22 -10.84
N GLY A 196 -14.36 1.17 -10.06
CA GLY A 196 -15.07 -0.05 -9.72
C GLY A 196 -16.23 -0.27 -10.68
N PHE A 197 -16.38 -1.49 -11.16
CA PHE A 197 -17.63 -1.93 -11.79
C PHE A 197 -18.04 -3.29 -11.24
N ARG A 198 -19.35 -3.50 -11.19
CA ARG A 198 -19.95 -4.80 -10.91
C ARG A 198 -20.39 -5.39 -12.24
N ILE A 199 -19.85 -6.54 -12.59
CA ILE A 199 -20.29 -7.30 -13.77
C ILE A 199 -20.87 -8.62 -13.29
N ALA A 200 -22.04 -8.99 -13.81
CA ALA A 200 -22.69 -10.25 -13.50
C ALA A 200 -23.00 -11.05 -14.77
N GLY A 201 -22.81 -12.36 -14.66
CA GLY A 201 -22.98 -13.40 -15.69
C GLY A 201 -22.16 -13.28 -16.98
N LEU A 202 -20.98 -12.65 -16.92
CA LEU A 202 -19.97 -12.88 -17.95
C LEU A 202 -19.63 -14.36 -18.05
N ALA A 203 -19.49 -14.85 -19.29
CA ALA A 203 -18.94 -16.18 -19.51
C ALA A 203 -17.52 -16.26 -18.95
N ALA A 204 -17.18 -17.41 -18.34
CA ALA A 204 -15.81 -17.67 -17.94
C ALA A 204 -14.88 -17.55 -19.16
N GLY A 205 -13.80 -16.79 -19.01
CA GLY A 205 -12.85 -16.52 -20.10
C GLY A 205 -13.11 -15.24 -20.89
N ALA A 206 -14.23 -14.54 -20.68
CA ALA A 206 -14.49 -13.26 -21.32
C ALA A 206 -13.38 -12.24 -21.01
N GLN A 207 -12.98 -11.47 -22.02
CA GLN A 207 -11.96 -10.45 -21.88
C GLN A 207 -12.62 -9.12 -21.50
N VAL A 208 -12.28 -8.62 -20.31
CA VAL A 208 -12.73 -7.31 -19.82
C VAL A 208 -11.56 -6.35 -19.90
N VAL A 209 -11.73 -5.23 -20.57
CA VAL A 209 -10.70 -4.19 -20.71
C VAL A 209 -11.27 -2.86 -20.23
N THR A 210 -10.57 -2.19 -19.32
CA THR A 210 -10.80 -0.76 -19.07
C THR A 210 -9.83 0.05 -19.90
N ARG A 211 -10.36 0.84 -20.81
CA ARG A 211 -9.61 1.73 -21.69
C ARG A 211 -9.73 3.16 -21.20
N TRP A 212 -8.60 3.74 -20.85
CA TRP A 212 -8.49 5.11 -20.39
C TRP A 212 -7.99 5.98 -21.53
N THR A 213 -8.71 7.06 -21.84
CA THR A 213 -8.33 8.04 -22.87
C THR A 213 -8.29 9.43 -22.28
N TRP A 214 -7.30 10.21 -22.67
CA TRP A 214 -7.08 11.56 -22.15
C TRP A 214 -7.24 12.63 -23.22
N GLY A 215 -7.51 13.88 -22.82
CA GLY A 215 -7.65 15.01 -23.74
C GLY A 215 -6.40 15.28 -24.60
N ASN A 216 -5.23 14.85 -24.16
CA ASN A 216 -3.98 14.90 -24.94
C ASN A 216 -3.81 13.73 -25.93
N GLY A 217 -4.81 12.86 -26.07
CA GLY A 217 -4.78 11.68 -26.95
C GLY A 217 -4.06 10.47 -26.38
N SER A 218 -3.43 10.57 -25.20
CA SER A 218 -2.81 9.41 -24.55
C SER A 218 -3.86 8.38 -24.13
N ARG A 219 -3.46 7.11 -24.16
CA ARG A 219 -4.34 5.97 -23.92
C ARG A 219 -3.63 4.87 -23.14
N ASN A 220 -4.34 4.19 -22.24
CA ASN A 220 -3.91 2.89 -21.74
C ASN A 220 -5.07 1.95 -21.44
N ASP A 221 -4.83 0.67 -21.69
CA ASP A 221 -5.79 -0.40 -21.60
C ASP A 221 -5.35 -1.37 -20.50
N LEU A 222 -6.18 -1.57 -19.47
CA LEU A 222 -5.97 -2.61 -18.47
C LEU A 222 -6.86 -3.80 -18.82
N THR A 223 -6.24 -4.93 -19.14
CA THR A 223 -6.94 -6.15 -19.55
C THR A 223 -7.03 -7.14 -18.39
N HIS A 224 -8.21 -7.71 -18.18
CA HIS A 224 -8.48 -8.78 -17.25
C HIS A 224 -9.24 -9.91 -17.95
N ARG A 225 -8.95 -11.16 -17.60
CA ARG A 225 -9.75 -12.31 -18.02
C ARG A 225 -10.70 -12.71 -16.90
N TRP A 226 -11.99 -12.73 -17.21
CA TRP A 226 -13.03 -13.09 -16.25
C TRP A 226 -12.91 -14.56 -15.85
N ASN A 227 -12.89 -14.86 -14.55
CA ASN A 227 -12.75 -16.21 -14.03
C ASN A 227 -14.09 -16.96 -13.87
N GLY A 228 -15.23 -16.32 -14.12
CA GLY A 228 -16.56 -16.95 -14.10
C GLY A 228 -17.35 -16.81 -12.80
N ASP A 229 -16.89 -16.04 -11.82
CA ASP A 229 -17.65 -15.81 -10.58
C ASP A 229 -18.86 -14.91 -10.83
N ALA A 230 -20.04 -15.27 -10.29
CA ALA A 230 -21.33 -14.66 -10.62
C ALA A 230 -21.42 -13.14 -10.41
N GLN A 231 -20.70 -12.64 -9.41
CA GLN A 231 -20.81 -11.28 -8.91
C GLN A 231 -19.49 -10.88 -8.25
N ARG A 232 -18.62 -10.22 -9.01
CA ARG A 232 -17.36 -9.72 -8.49
C ARG A 232 -17.25 -8.23 -8.79
N TRP A 233 -16.78 -7.50 -7.78
CA TRP A 233 -16.25 -6.16 -7.98
C TRP A 233 -14.88 -6.29 -8.62
N SER A 234 -14.72 -5.70 -9.79
CA SER A 234 -13.42 -5.52 -10.42
C SER A 234 -13.00 -4.07 -10.22
N TYR A 235 -11.83 -3.89 -9.62
CA TYR A 235 -11.22 -2.59 -9.39
C TYR A 235 -10.06 -2.44 -10.35
N HIS A 236 -10.07 -1.34 -11.11
CA HIS A 236 -9.03 -1.00 -12.05
C HIS A 236 -8.41 0.31 -11.61
N GLY A 237 -7.19 0.23 -11.08
CA GLY A 237 -6.39 1.37 -10.64
C GLY A 237 -5.34 1.74 -11.68
N TRP A 238 -5.08 3.04 -11.80
CA TRP A 238 -3.96 3.58 -12.56
C TRP A 238 -2.88 4.09 -11.60
N SER A 239 -1.62 3.68 -11.80
CA SER A 239 -0.50 3.98 -10.90
C SER A 239 0.58 4.89 -11.50
N ALA A 240 0.44 5.36 -12.74
CA ALA A 240 1.37 6.33 -13.34
C ALA A 240 0.92 7.77 -13.05
N PRO A 241 1.77 8.79 -13.21
CA PRO A 241 1.33 10.18 -13.11
C PRO A 241 0.17 10.40 -14.10
N LEU A 242 -1.01 10.72 -13.57
CA LEU A 242 -2.19 10.97 -14.39
C LEU A 242 -1.99 12.28 -15.14
N PRO A 243 -2.20 12.33 -16.47
CA PRO A 243 -2.32 13.60 -17.17
C PRO A 243 -3.38 14.47 -16.48
N ILE A 244 -3.07 15.74 -16.23
CA ILE A 244 -4.08 16.70 -15.74
C ILE A 244 -5.09 16.93 -16.86
N GLY A 245 -6.37 17.01 -16.50
CA GLY A 245 -7.44 17.43 -17.40
C GLY A 245 -8.49 16.36 -17.65
N ALA A 246 -9.30 16.60 -18.68
CA ALA A 246 -10.41 15.74 -19.04
C ALA A 246 -9.94 14.41 -19.65
N GLY A 247 -10.65 13.34 -19.33
CA GLY A 247 -10.48 12.03 -19.90
C GLY A 247 -11.79 11.25 -19.93
N ALA A 248 -11.72 10.01 -20.38
CA ALA A 248 -12.82 9.06 -20.33
C ALA A 248 -12.29 7.66 -20.06
N VAL A 249 -13.06 6.88 -19.32
CA VAL A 249 -12.85 5.44 -19.16
C VAL A 249 -13.90 4.70 -19.97
N THR A 250 -13.47 3.72 -20.75
CA THR A 250 -14.35 2.87 -21.58
C THR A 250 -14.22 1.43 -21.15
N LEU A 251 -15.33 0.82 -20.75
CA LEU A 251 -15.41 -0.61 -20.51
C LEU A 251 -15.59 -1.32 -21.85
N VAL A 252 -14.67 -2.23 -22.17
CA VAL A 252 -14.68 -3.04 -23.39
C VAL A 252 -14.77 -4.51 -22.99
N ILE A 253 -15.77 -5.22 -23.51
CA ILE A 253 -15.96 -6.66 -23.26
C ILE A 253 -15.85 -7.37 -24.61
N ASP A 254 -14.92 -8.33 -24.70
CA ASP A 254 -14.64 -9.11 -25.91
C ASP A 254 -14.46 -8.22 -27.17
N GLY A 255 -13.77 -7.09 -26.98
CA GLY A 255 -13.47 -6.12 -28.03
C GLY A 255 -14.58 -5.10 -28.31
N GLN A 256 -15.77 -5.23 -27.72
CA GLN A 256 -16.86 -4.27 -27.89
C GLN A 256 -16.92 -3.26 -26.75
N ALA A 257 -16.97 -1.97 -27.08
CA ALA A 257 -17.19 -0.92 -26.09
C ALA A 257 -18.63 -1.02 -25.56
N VAL A 258 -18.76 -1.28 -24.27
CA VAL A 258 -20.05 -1.45 -23.59
C VAL A 258 -20.50 -0.13 -22.95
N ARG A 259 -19.56 0.65 -22.41
CA ARG A 259 -19.85 1.92 -21.72
C ARG A 259 -18.64 2.84 -21.73
N THR A 260 -18.87 4.14 -21.81
CA THR A 260 -17.85 5.18 -21.67
C THR A 260 -18.32 6.22 -20.65
N ASP A 261 -17.51 6.49 -19.64
CA ASP A 261 -17.76 7.50 -18.61
C ASP A 261 -16.68 8.58 -18.66
N PRO A 262 -17.04 9.87 -18.79
CA PRO A 262 -16.07 10.96 -18.71
C PRO A 262 -15.60 11.15 -17.27
N PHE A 263 -14.35 11.58 -17.11
CA PHE A 263 -13.81 12.03 -15.84
C PHE A 263 -12.91 13.25 -16.05
N GLU A 264 -12.64 14.00 -14.99
CA GLU A 264 -11.67 15.09 -15.00
C GLU A 264 -10.72 14.89 -13.83
N VAL A 265 -9.42 14.81 -14.11
CA VAL A 265 -8.42 14.76 -13.05
C VAL A 265 -8.00 16.16 -12.71
N ARG A 266 -8.39 16.57 -11.50
CA ARG A 266 -7.90 17.76 -10.83
C ARG A 266 -7.06 17.29 -9.65
N TYR A 267 -5.84 17.79 -9.53
CA TYR A 267 -5.09 17.55 -8.31
C TYR A 267 -5.63 18.47 -7.21
N SER A 268 -6.26 17.89 -6.19
CA SER A 268 -6.58 18.59 -4.93
C SER A 268 -5.33 18.63 -4.03
N LEU A 269 -4.26 19.24 -4.51
CA LEU A 269 -3.24 19.79 -3.63
C LEU A 269 -3.47 21.30 -3.59
N ASP A 270 -3.06 21.97 -2.51
CA ASP A 270 -3.00 23.44 -2.45
C ASP A 270 -2.38 23.91 -3.79
N ASP A 271 -3.16 24.60 -4.64
CA ASP A 271 -2.83 24.84 -6.07
C ASP A 271 -1.39 25.39 -6.23
N ASP A 272 -0.92 26.07 -5.20
CA ASP A 272 0.41 26.64 -5.10
C ASP A 272 1.56 25.62 -4.95
N VAL A 273 1.37 24.47 -4.28
CA VAL A 273 2.43 23.43 -4.23
C VAL A 273 2.57 22.78 -5.60
N ASN A 274 1.43 22.59 -6.28
CA ASN A 274 1.38 21.97 -7.59
C ASN A 274 2.05 22.80 -8.67
N ARG A 275 1.88 24.13 -8.70
CA ARG A 275 2.61 24.98 -9.67
C ARG A 275 4.13 24.86 -9.52
N GLY A 276 4.64 24.75 -8.28
CA GLY A 276 6.06 24.49 -8.03
C GLY A 276 6.48 23.12 -8.54
N TYR A 277 5.71 22.08 -8.24
CA TYR A 277 5.95 20.73 -8.74
C TYR A 277 5.91 20.63 -10.27
N LEU A 278 4.92 21.26 -10.91
CA LEU A 278 4.75 21.26 -12.36
C LEU A 278 5.89 21.97 -13.07
N ALA A 279 6.40 23.07 -12.51
CA ALA A 279 7.61 23.72 -13.00
C ALA A 279 8.84 22.81 -12.80
N LEU A 280 8.99 22.18 -11.63
CA LEU A 280 10.11 21.29 -11.35
C LEU A 280 10.23 20.15 -12.38
N VAL A 281 9.13 19.51 -12.77
CA VAL A 281 9.15 18.41 -13.75
C VAL A 281 9.41 18.85 -15.21
N GLN A 282 9.41 20.17 -15.50
CA GLN A 282 9.89 20.66 -16.79
C GLN A 282 11.40 20.50 -16.94
N THR A 283 12.13 20.53 -15.82
CA THR A 283 13.59 20.38 -15.79
C THR A 283 14.00 18.91 -15.86
N ALA A 284 15.11 18.58 -16.53
CA ALA A 284 15.58 17.20 -16.61
C ALA A 284 16.00 16.67 -15.24
N PHE A 285 16.65 17.51 -14.44
CA PHE A 285 17.08 17.17 -13.10
C PHE A 285 15.91 17.09 -12.10
N GLY A 286 14.94 17.99 -12.20
CA GLY A 286 13.73 17.93 -11.37
C GLY A 286 12.90 16.66 -11.61
N ARG A 287 12.83 16.17 -12.86
CA ARG A 287 12.18 14.88 -13.15
C ARG A 287 12.84 13.72 -12.40
N SER A 288 14.18 13.67 -12.32
CA SER A 288 14.86 12.59 -11.61
C SER A 288 14.63 12.67 -10.10
N LEU A 289 14.66 13.88 -9.51
CA LEU A 289 14.34 14.08 -8.10
C LEU A 289 12.90 13.65 -7.77
N VAL A 290 11.94 14.08 -8.59
CA VAL A 290 10.53 13.74 -8.43
C VAL A 290 10.30 12.23 -8.56
N GLN A 291 10.92 11.58 -9.55
CA GLN A 291 10.79 10.14 -9.73
C GLN A 291 11.34 9.37 -8.53
N ALA A 292 12.51 9.76 -8.01
CA ALA A 292 13.11 9.15 -6.84
C ALA A 292 12.27 9.38 -5.57
N ALA A 293 11.67 10.57 -5.43
CA ALA A 293 10.83 10.91 -4.29
C ALA A 293 9.44 10.23 -4.35
N ALA A 294 8.89 10.04 -5.55
CA ALA A 294 7.67 9.29 -5.76
C ALA A 294 7.85 7.82 -5.34
N ALA A 295 9.01 7.22 -5.64
CA ALA A 295 9.36 5.88 -5.15
C ALA A 295 9.43 5.79 -3.62
N ARG A 296 9.55 6.94 -2.94
CA ARG A 296 9.57 7.04 -1.48
C ARG A 296 8.24 7.47 -0.87
N MET A 297 7.22 7.84 -1.65
CA MET A 297 5.97 8.49 -1.19
C MET A 297 6.18 9.81 -0.44
N VAL A 298 7.05 10.69 -0.96
CA VAL A 298 7.27 11.98 -0.30
C VAL A 298 6.03 12.85 -0.44
N SER A 299 5.35 13.10 0.68
CA SER A 299 4.23 14.03 0.75
C SER A 299 4.73 15.47 0.74
N ARG A 300 3.90 16.40 0.25
CA ARG A 300 4.26 17.83 0.14
C ARG A 300 3.07 18.72 0.48
N ALA A 301 3.30 19.72 1.31
CA ALA A 301 2.29 20.69 1.71
C ALA A 301 2.94 22.04 2.03
N PHE A 302 2.16 23.12 2.03
CA PHE A 302 2.56 24.36 2.69
C PHE A 302 2.29 24.27 4.19
N GLY A 303 3.10 24.94 5.00
CA GLY A 303 2.89 25.06 6.42
C GLY A 303 3.70 26.19 7.06
N PRO A 304 3.50 26.43 8.37
CA PRO A 304 4.30 27.38 9.12
C PRO A 304 5.73 26.86 9.27
N LEU A 305 6.71 27.69 8.89
CA LEU A 305 8.14 27.45 9.10
C LEU A 305 8.77 28.70 9.73
N PRO A 306 9.93 28.58 10.40
CA PRO A 306 10.65 29.73 10.92
C PRO A 306 10.96 30.76 9.82
N ALA A 307 11.16 32.02 10.22
CA ALA A 307 11.57 33.06 9.28
C ALA A 307 12.87 32.65 8.55
N ASN A 308 12.92 32.92 7.24
CA ASN A 308 14.03 32.56 6.34
C ASN A 308 14.23 31.05 6.10
N VAL A 309 13.31 30.19 6.56
CA VAL A 309 13.29 28.77 6.19
C VAL A 309 12.21 28.58 5.13
N HIS A 310 12.63 28.27 3.90
CA HIS A 310 11.74 28.18 2.73
C HIS A 310 11.12 26.79 2.54
N GLY A 311 11.81 25.76 2.99
CA GLY A 311 11.37 24.38 2.96
C GLY A 311 11.92 23.61 4.16
N ARG A 312 11.33 22.44 4.43
CA ARG A 312 11.85 21.48 5.38
C ARG A 312 11.37 20.07 5.06
N PHE A 313 12.30 19.15 4.87
CA PHE A 313 12.04 17.73 4.86
C PHE A 313 12.03 17.13 6.28
N ARG A 314 11.08 16.24 6.55
CA ARG A 314 10.94 15.49 7.81
C ARG A 314 11.09 13.99 7.54
N PRO A 315 12.27 13.40 7.76
CA PRO A 315 12.54 11.99 7.40
C PRO A 315 11.55 10.99 8.01
N TYR A 316 11.09 11.22 9.24
CA TYR A 316 10.19 10.30 9.95
C TYR A 316 8.78 10.24 9.34
N HIS A 317 8.28 11.36 8.79
CA HIS A 317 6.96 11.44 8.15
C HIS A 317 7.04 11.37 6.62
N ASN A 318 8.26 11.37 6.08
CA ASN A 318 8.52 11.49 4.66
C ASN A 318 7.71 12.64 4.02
N GLU A 319 7.80 13.79 4.67
CA GLU A 319 6.99 14.97 4.39
C GLU A 319 7.90 16.15 4.09
N ILE A 320 7.59 16.87 3.01
CA ILE A 320 8.15 18.18 2.71
C ILE A 320 7.12 19.23 3.09
N THR A 321 7.49 20.12 3.99
CA THR A 321 6.74 21.35 4.25
C THR A 321 7.42 22.50 3.51
N LEU A 322 6.72 23.19 2.63
CA LEU A 322 7.14 24.49 2.08
C LEU A 322 6.61 25.61 2.97
N SER A 323 7.35 26.71 3.09
CA SER A 323 6.94 27.85 3.91
C SER A 323 5.72 28.53 3.32
N ALA A 324 4.69 28.79 4.15
CA ALA A 324 3.55 29.59 3.71
C ALA A 324 3.98 31.01 3.25
N GLY A 325 5.13 31.52 3.72
CA GLY A 325 5.68 32.81 3.34
C GLY A 325 6.16 32.89 1.89
N ILE A 326 6.42 31.75 1.24
CA ILE A 326 6.80 31.71 -0.19
C ILE A 326 5.63 31.33 -1.10
N ARG A 327 4.41 31.17 -0.56
CA ARG A 327 3.24 30.74 -1.35
C ARG A 327 2.95 31.64 -2.55
N SER A 328 3.14 32.96 -2.39
CA SER A 328 2.97 33.94 -3.46
C SER A 328 4.14 34.02 -4.45
N GLU A 329 5.25 33.34 -4.18
CA GLU A 329 6.40 33.30 -5.08
C GLU A 329 6.04 32.62 -6.39
N ARG A 330 6.86 32.84 -7.42
CA ARG A 330 6.70 32.21 -8.73
C ARG A 330 6.85 30.69 -8.66
N SER A 331 6.24 29.99 -9.62
CA SER A 331 6.35 28.53 -9.74
C SER A 331 7.80 28.06 -9.82
N GLU A 332 8.67 28.84 -10.43
CA GLU A 332 10.09 28.53 -10.61
C GLU A 332 10.85 28.61 -9.29
N ALA A 333 10.59 29.65 -8.48
CA ALA A 333 11.15 29.75 -7.14
C ALA A 333 10.66 28.60 -6.24
N LEU A 334 9.36 28.30 -6.28
CA LEU A 334 8.77 27.16 -5.58
C LEU A 334 9.38 25.82 -6.02
N ALA A 335 9.55 25.61 -7.32
CA ALA A 335 10.18 24.42 -7.90
C ALA A 335 11.62 24.25 -7.38
N THR A 336 12.36 25.35 -7.32
CA THR A 336 13.74 25.36 -6.85
C THR A 336 13.86 25.01 -5.37
N VAL A 337 13.03 25.62 -4.51
CA VAL A 337 12.98 25.24 -3.07
C VAL A 337 12.53 23.79 -2.92
N LEU A 338 11.53 23.34 -3.68
CA LEU A 338 11.11 21.95 -3.65
C LEU A 338 12.22 20.98 -4.11
N GLY A 339 13.03 21.37 -5.09
CA GLY A 339 14.20 20.62 -5.55
C GLY A 339 15.24 20.40 -4.45
N HIS A 340 15.47 21.41 -3.60
CA HIS A 340 16.30 21.30 -2.40
C HIS A 340 15.75 20.24 -1.44
N GLU A 341 14.47 20.34 -1.07
CA GLU A 341 13.86 19.42 -0.10
C GLU A 341 13.77 17.98 -0.61
N LEU A 342 13.54 17.81 -1.92
CA LEU A 342 13.56 16.49 -2.56
C LEU A 342 14.96 15.88 -2.58
N TRP A 343 16.04 16.67 -2.54
CA TRP A 343 17.39 16.15 -2.36
C TRP A 343 17.51 15.42 -1.03
N HIS A 344 17.13 16.07 0.07
CA HIS A 344 17.14 15.46 1.39
C HIS A 344 16.30 14.18 1.43
N ALA A 345 15.09 14.23 0.87
CA ALA A 345 14.20 13.08 0.82
C ALA A 345 14.81 11.88 0.07
N ASN A 346 15.64 12.13 -0.93
CA ASN A 346 16.22 11.09 -1.76
C ASN A 346 17.58 10.57 -1.27
N PHE A 347 18.39 11.43 -0.67
CA PHE A 347 19.81 11.17 -0.50
C PHE A 347 20.33 11.34 0.93
N THR A 348 19.56 11.87 1.89
CA THR A 348 20.10 12.04 3.27
C THR A 348 20.62 10.74 3.88
N ALA A 349 20.03 9.59 3.56
CA ALA A 349 20.50 8.28 4.04
C ALA A 349 21.88 7.85 3.47
N THR A 350 22.40 8.51 2.43
CA THR A 350 23.71 8.19 1.83
C THR A 350 24.88 8.90 2.52
N TYR A 351 24.61 9.87 3.39
CA TYR A 351 25.65 10.62 4.09
C TYR A 351 25.97 10.00 5.45
N ALA A 352 27.24 10.08 5.86
CA ALA A 352 27.64 9.66 7.18
C ALA A 352 26.92 10.53 8.25
N PRO A 353 26.52 9.96 9.39
CA PRO A 353 25.88 10.70 10.48
C PRO A 353 26.93 11.49 11.30
N THR A 354 27.75 12.29 10.61
CA THR A 354 28.79 13.15 11.17
C THR A 354 28.48 14.61 10.82
N SER A 355 29.11 15.55 11.52
CA SER A 355 29.01 16.97 11.18
C SER A 355 29.42 17.25 9.73
N GLU A 356 30.46 16.58 9.25
CA GLU A 356 30.91 16.69 7.86
C GLU A 356 29.89 16.12 6.87
N GLY A 357 29.31 14.95 7.16
CA GLY A 357 28.27 14.37 6.33
C GLY A 357 27.01 15.24 6.28
N CYS A 358 26.66 15.90 7.38
CA CYS A 358 25.59 16.90 7.43
C CYS A 358 25.91 18.11 6.54
N VAL A 359 27.12 18.69 6.65
CA VAL A 359 27.54 19.82 5.80
C VAL A 359 27.50 19.44 4.32
N GLN A 360 28.02 18.27 3.95
CA GLN A 360 28.00 17.84 2.55
C GLN A 360 26.58 17.61 2.03
N ASN A 361 25.67 17.03 2.84
CA ASN A 361 24.27 16.87 2.49
C ASN A 361 23.58 18.21 2.19
N GLU A 362 23.85 19.25 2.97
CA GLU A 362 23.34 20.61 2.72
C GLU A 362 23.96 21.26 1.48
N VAL A 363 25.27 21.12 1.27
CA VAL A 363 25.96 21.61 0.07
C VAL A 363 25.36 21.00 -1.19
N ASP A 364 25.14 19.68 -1.19
CA ASP A 364 24.57 19.00 -2.35
C ASP A 364 23.08 19.34 -2.55
N ALA A 365 22.32 19.58 -1.46
CA ALA A 365 20.95 20.09 -1.55
C ALA A 365 20.89 21.49 -2.17
N PHE A 366 21.82 22.39 -1.81
CA PHE A 366 21.94 23.69 -2.48
C PHE A 366 22.43 23.59 -3.92
N ALA A 367 23.29 22.62 -4.25
CA ALA A 367 23.68 22.35 -5.63
C ALA A 367 22.48 21.86 -6.45
N ALA A 368 21.61 21.02 -5.88
CA ALA A 368 20.35 20.59 -6.49
C ALA A 368 19.42 21.79 -6.74
N GLN A 369 19.28 22.67 -5.76
CA GLN A 369 18.53 23.92 -5.86
C GLN A 369 19.05 24.80 -7.01
N ALA A 370 20.35 25.07 -7.06
CA ALA A 370 20.99 25.86 -8.11
C ALA A 370 20.84 25.21 -9.50
N THR A 371 20.93 23.89 -9.58
CA THR A 371 20.75 23.14 -10.83
C THR A 371 19.33 23.30 -11.37
N VAL A 372 18.30 23.12 -10.54
CA VAL A 372 16.89 23.36 -10.94
C VAL A 372 16.71 24.79 -11.43
N TRP A 373 17.20 25.77 -10.67
CA TRP A 373 17.08 27.19 -11.01
C TRP A 373 17.73 27.52 -12.36
N SER A 374 18.89 26.94 -12.66
CA SER A 374 19.59 27.14 -13.93
C SER A 374 18.81 26.64 -15.15
N GLN A 375 17.89 25.68 -14.95
CA GLN A 375 17.09 25.08 -16.02
C GLN A 375 15.73 25.76 -16.23
N LEU A 376 15.27 26.57 -15.27
CA LEU A 376 13.95 27.24 -15.32
C LEU A 376 13.99 28.66 -15.87
N GLY A 377 15.18 29.25 -16.00
CA GLY A 377 15.38 30.60 -16.50
C GLY A 377 15.24 31.66 -15.40
N ARG A 378 16.21 32.58 -15.35
CA ARG A 378 16.31 33.62 -14.31
C ARG A 378 15.53 34.88 -14.73
N PRO A 379 14.59 35.38 -13.92
CA PRO A 379 13.89 36.61 -14.26
C PRO A 379 14.74 37.86 -14.02
N ALA A 380 14.44 38.93 -14.77
CA ALA A 380 15.11 40.22 -14.65
C ALA A 380 14.69 41.01 -13.40
N VAL A 381 13.47 40.82 -12.92
CA VAL A 381 12.95 41.40 -11.67
C VAL A 381 12.80 40.26 -10.66
N GLN A 382 13.34 40.46 -9.46
CA GLN A 382 13.44 39.42 -8.45
C GLN A 382 12.76 39.81 -7.15
N THR A 383 12.02 38.88 -6.58
CA THR A 383 11.60 38.92 -5.17
C THR A 383 12.82 38.71 -4.25
N VAL A 384 12.64 38.89 -2.94
CA VAL A 384 13.69 38.59 -1.96
C VAL A 384 14.11 37.12 -2.01
N VAL A 385 13.15 36.21 -2.21
CA VAL A 385 13.42 34.76 -2.31
C VAL A 385 14.18 34.46 -3.61
N GLU A 386 13.77 35.04 -4.73
CA GLU A 386 14.46 34.86 -6.01
C GLU A 386 15.89 35.40 -5.98
N ALA A 387 16.11 36.56 -5.35
CA ALA A 387 17.46 37.11 -5.16
C ALA A 387 18.35 36.22 -4.28
N GLN A 388 17.77 35.56 -3.25
CA GLN A 388 18.48 34.57 -2.45
C GLN A 388 18.84 33.33 -3.27
N ILE A 389 17.90 32.81 -4.06
CA ILE A 389 18.12 31.67 -4.96
C ILE A 389 19.22 31.99 -5.99
N ASP A 390 19.19 33.19 -6.56
CA ASP A 390 20.22 33.68 -7.46
C ASP A 390 21.60 33.71 -6.80
N ARG A 391 21.69 34.20 -5.56
CA ARG A 391 22.93 34.18 -4.80
C ARG A 391 23.45 32.75 -4.59
N MET A 392 22.56 31.79 -4.31
CA MET A 392 22.94 30.37 -4.17
C MET A 392 23.45 29.79 -5.50
N TYR A 393 22.85 30.18 -6.62
CA TYR A 393 23.34 29.80 -7.95
C TYR A 393 24.73 30.38 -8.25
N GLU A 394 24.99 31.65 -7.94
CA GLU A 394 26.33 32.23 -8.14
C GLU A 394 27.38 31.58 -7.24
N LEU A 395 27.04 31.27 -5.98
CA LEU A 395 27.92 30.53 -5.08
C LEU A 395 28.19 29.11 -5.58
N TRP A 396 27.18 28.41 -6.11
CA TRP A 396 27.37 27.09 -6.73
C TRP A 396 28.36 27.14 -7.89
N ARG A 397 28.27 28.16 -8.76
CA ARG A 397 29.20 28.34 -9.87
C ARG A 397 30.63 28.68 -9.43
N ALA A 398 30.77 29.31 -8.27
CA ALA A 398 32.05 29.72 -7.71
C ALA A 398 32.62 28.74 -6.67
N ASP A 399 32.02 27.55 -6.53
CA ASP A 399 32.37 26.55 -5.50
C ASP A 399 32.29 27.07 -4.05
N GLY A 400 31.42 28.07 -3.81
CA GLY A 400 31.27 28.77 -2.54
C GLY A 400 30.11 28.28 -1.66
N LEU A 401 29.41 27.21 -2.03
CA LEU A 401 28.28 26.69 -1.25
C LEU A 401 28.70 26.18 0.13
N ARG A 402 29.89 25.59 0.22
CA ARG A 402 30.40 25.08 1.51
C ARG A 402 30.60 26.21 2.51
N ASP A 403 31.20 27.32 2.09
CA ASP A 403 31.39 28.49 2.93
C ASP A 403 30.06 29.09 3.39
N LEU A 404 29.05 29.10 2.52
CA LEU A 404 27.69 29.49 2.89
C LEU A 404 27.11 28.60 3.99
N VAL A 405 27.18 27.27 3.83
CA VAL A 405 26.65 26.32 4.82
C VAL A 405 27.38 26.45 6.15
N VAL A 406 28.71 26.41 6.15
CA VAL A 406 29.51 26.50 7.38
C VAL A 406 29.41 27.88 8.04
N GLY A 407 29.24 28.95 7.26
CA GLY A 407 29.14 30.33 7.76
C GLY A 407 27.75 30.73 8.29
N THR A 408 26.71 29.91 8.08
CA THR A 408 25.34 30.25 8.46
C THR A 408 24.97 29.62 9.80
N ALA A 409 24.61 30.45 10.79
CA ALA A 409 24.31 30.00 12.16
C ALA A 409 23.27 28.86 12.25
N GLY A 410 22.25 28.87 11.39
CA GLY A 410 21.25 27.79 11.34
C GLY A 410 21.85 26.42 11.03
N TYR A 411 22.74 26.36 10.03
CA TYR A 411 23.43 25.13 9.65
C TYR A 411 24.53 24.74 10.63
N GLN A 412 25.19 25.73 11.25
CA GLN A 412 26.14 25.46 12.33
C GLN A 412 25.47 24.72 13.50
N GLN A 413 24.26 25.12 13.87
CA GLN A 413 23.47 24.42 14.89
C GLN A 413 22.98 23.06 14.39
N GLN A 414 22.43 22.98 13.18
CA GLN A 414 21.91 21.72 12.63
C GLN A 414 22.98 20.64 12.46
N CYS A 415 24.19 21.03 12.05
CA CYS A 415 25.31 20.13 11.80
C CYS A 415 26.29 20.03 12.99
N ASN A 416 25.96 20.58 14.16
CA ASN A 416 26.80 20.57 15.36
C ASN A 416 28.24 21.06 15.10
N LEU A 417 28.40 22.17 14.36
CA LEU A 417 29.71 22.74 14.01
C LEU A 417 30.31 23.60 15.12
N VAL A 418 29.46 24.17 15.97
CA VAL A 418 29.93 24.92 17.15
C VAL A 418 30.22 23.91 18.24
N GLN A 419 31.49 23.71 18.58
CA GLN A 419 31.84 22.96 19.79
C GLN A 419 31.24 23.69 20.99
N ALA A 420 30.62 22.94 21.91
CA ALA A 420 30.17 23.50 23.18
C ALA A 420 31.41 24.05 23.91
N GLY A 421 31.55 25.38 23.86
CA GLY A 421 32.64 26.11 24.52
C GLY A 421 32.54 26.09 26.03
#